data_AF-A0A7X2NQ03-F1
#
_entry.id   AF-A0A7X2NQ03-F1
#
_cell.length_a   1.000
_cell.length_b   1.000
_cell.length_c   1.000
_cell.angle_alpha   90.00
_cell.angle_beta   90.00
_cell.angle_gamma   90.00
#
_symmetry.space_group_name_H-M   'P 1'
#
loop_
_entity.id
_entity.type
_entity.pdbx_description
1 polymer ?
#
loop_
_entity_poly.entity_id
_entity_poly.type
_entity_poly.pdbx_seq_one_letter_code
_entity_poly.pdbx_strand_id
1 'polypeptide(L)'
;MSVYAKGGSKSGSKGGRPSGRTFKSQYDIPTNDKGYTKSSLELGKKVHKEYMVDIDNGFTKRKEYVLPSGKRVDFIDFESKTVYELKPHNPNQINKGTKQLAGYLQEIETVFGEGWSTVLDTY
;
A
#
# COMPACT_ATOMS: atom_id res chain seq x y z
N MET A 1 44.13 0.93 -30.64
CA MET A 1 43.11 1.97 -30.89
C MET A 1 41.81 1.44 -30.32
N SER A 2 41.40 1.80 -29.10
CA SER A 2 40.69 3.05 -28.72
C SER A 2 39.45 3.24 -29.62
N VAL A 3 38.22 3.27 -29.10
CA VAL A 3 37.73 4.29 -28.16
C VAL A 3 36.49 3.86 -27.36
N TYR A 4 36.46 4.34 -26.11
CA TYR A 4 35.29 4.51 -25.23
C TYR A 4 34.27 5.53 -25.80
N ALA A 5 32.98 5.35 -25.46
CA ALA A 5 32.19 6.24 -24.58
C ALA A 5 30.72 6.50 -25.01
N LYS A 6 29.86 6.36 -23.98
CA LYS A 6 28.69 7.18 -23.61
C LYS A 6 27.47 7.25 -24.55
N GLY A 7 26.35 6.75 -24.01
CA GLY A 7 25.00 7.15 -24.38
C GLY A 7 24.01 6.74 -23.30
N GLY A 8 24.06 7.41 -22.14
CA GLY A 8 23.03 7.26 -21.12
C GLY A 8 21.72 7.87 -21.62
N SER A 9 20.61 7.18 -21.38
CA SER A 9 19.28 7.76 -21.49
C SER A 9 18.58 7.68 -20.14
N LYS A 10 18.53 8.82 -19.45
CA LYS A 10 17.61 9.05 -18.34
C LYS A 10 16.20 9.21 -18.91
N SER A 11 15.27 8.37 -18.49
CA SER A 11 13.83 8.63 -18.54
C SER A 11 13.13 7.50 -17.77
N GLY A 12 12.39 7.70 -16.70
CA GLY A 12 11.97 8.87 -15.97
C GLY A 12 11.26 8.33 -14.73
N SER A 13 11.40 9.01 -13.60
CA SER A 13 10.74 8.66 -12.35
C SER A 13 9.23 8.63 -12.56
N LYS A 14 8.66 7.44 -12.77
CA LYS A 14 7.21 7.26 -12.72
C LYS A 14 6.82 7.20 -11.25
N GLY A 15 6.59 8.36 -10.64
CA GLY A 15 5.70 8.46 -9.49
C GLY A 15 4.33 7.95 -9.91
N GLY A 16 4.12 6.64 -9.80
CA GLY A 16 2.89 5.97 -10.15
C GLY A 16 1.78 6.47 -9.23
N ARG A 17 0.65 6.88 -9.82
CA ARG A 17 -0.60 6.98 -9.05
C ARG A 17 -0.82 5.65 -8.34
N PRO A 18 -1.13 5.61 -7.04
CA PRO A 18 -1.43 4.36 -6.36
C PRO A 18 -2.64 3.71 -7.06
N SER A 19 -2.42 2.59 -7.74
CA SER A 19 -3.42 1.85 -8.51
C SER A 19 -4.24 0.95 -7.59
N GLY A 20 -4.86 1.57 -6.58
CA GLY A 20 -5.73 0.90 -5.61
C GLY A 20 -6.93 0.24 -6.26
N ARG A 21 -7.20 -1.00 -5.87
CA ARG A 21 -8.45 -1.69 -6.14
C ARG A 21 -9.48 -1.37 -5.05
N THR A 22 -10.75 -1.55 -5.36
CA THR A 22 -11.80 -1.61 -4.33
C THR A 22 -11.87 -3.02 -3.78
N PHE A 23 -11.40 -3.22 -2.55
CA PHE A 23 -11.53 -4.45 -1.80
C PHE A 23 -13.01 -4.77 -1.53
N LYS A 24 -13.38 -6.05 -1.67
CA LYS A 24 -14.75 -6.53 -1.46
C LYS A 24 -14.79 -7.28 -0.13
N SER A 25 -15.40 -6.64 0.87
CA SER A 25 -15.63 -7.24 2.18
C SER A 25 -16.92 -8.04 2.19
N GLN A 26 -17.05 -9.00 3.12
CA GLN A 26 -18.30 -9.71 3.37
C GLN A 26 -19.34 -8.84 4.12
N TYR A 27 -18.89 -7.75 4.76
CA TYR A 27 -19.76 -6.85 5.50
C TYR A 27 -20.46 -5.86 4.57
N ASP A 28 -21.67 -5.44 4.96
CA ASP A 28 -22.32 -4.30 4.34
C ASP A 28 -21.56 -3.01 4.67
N ILE A 29 -21.09 -2.32 3.63
CA ILE A 29 -20.30 -1.09 3.74
C ILE A 29 -21.21 0.07 3.29
N PRO A 30 -21.77 0.85 4.22
CA PRO A 30 -22.67 1.92 3.86
C PRO A 30 -21.92 3.05 3.16
N THR A 31 -22.54 3.64 2.14
CA THR A 31 -22.03 4.81 1.44
C THR A 31 -22.93 6.03 1.65
N ASN A 32 -22.44 7.22 1.32
CA ASN A 32 -23.29 8.42 1.13
C ASN A 32 -23.71 8.57 -0.34
N ASP A 33 -24.49 9.61 -0.64
CA ASP A 33 -24.98 9.91 -2.01
C ASP A 33 -23.87 10.22 -3.01
N LYS A 34 -22.64 10.48 -2.52
CA LYS A 34 -21.44 10.70 -3.34
C LYS A 34 -20.64 9.40 -3.55
N GLY A 35 -21.12 8.27 -3.05
CA GLY A 35 -20.44 6.98 -3.10
C GLY A 35 -19.28 6.83 -2.10
N TYR A 36 -19.13 7.74 -1.12
CA TYR A 36 -18.07 7.63 -0.13
C TYR A 36 -18.46 6.71 1.02
N THR A 37 -17.54 5.84 1.41
CA THR A 37 -17.68 4.91 2.52
C THR A 37 -17.87 5.65 3.85
N LYS A 38 -18.95 5.30 4.55
CA LYS A 38 -19.22 5.67 5.94
C LYS A 38 -18.71 4.54 6.85
N SER A 39 -17.45 4.63 7.27
CA SER A 39 -16.85 3.60 8.14
C SER A 39 -16.80 4.05 9.59
N SER A 40 -17.37 3.24 10.50
CA SER A 40 -17.11 3.34 11.94
C SER A 40 -15.79 2.67 12.29
N LEU A 41 -15.24 2.96 13.48
CA LEU A 41 -14.00 2.28 13.93
C LEU A 41 -14.16 0.75 13.98
N GLU A 42 -15.34 0.27 14.40
CA GLU A 42 -15.62 -1.17 14.47
C GLU A 42 -15.73 -1.80 13.09
N LEU A 43 -16.45 -1.17 12.16
CA LEU A 43 -16.55 -1.64 10.78
C LEU A 43 -15.17 -1.67 10.12
N GLY A 44 -14.39 -0.59 10.27
CA GLY A 44 -13.03 -0.56 9.73
C GLY A 44 -12.15 -1.68 10.28
N LYS A 45 -12.21 -1.97 11.58
CA LYS A 45 -11.49 -3.11 12.16
C LYS A 45 -11.94 -4.45 11.57
N LYS A 46 -13.23 -4.62 11.31
CA LYS A 46 -13.79 -5.83 10.70
C LYS A 46 -13.29 -6.02 9.27
N VAL A 47 -13.32 -4.98 8.44
CA VAL A 47 -12.83 -5.03 7.05
C VAL A 47 -11.32 -5.29 7.00
N HIS A 48 -10.51 -4.63 7.83
CA HIS A 48 -9.05 -4.88 7.88
C HIS A 48 -8.69 -6.29 8.36
N LYS A 49 -9.58 -7.01 9.06
CA LYS A 49 -9.33 -8.42 9.41
C LYS A 49 -9.40 -9.34 8.21
N GLU A 50 -10.22 -9.02 7.22
CA GLU A 50 -10.40 -9.82 5.99
C GLU A 50 -9.35 -9.52 4.92
N TYR A 51 -8.78 -8.33 4.97
CA TYR A 51 -7.87 -7.85 3.94
C TYR A 51 -6.64 -8.76 3.80
N MET A 52 -6.48 -9.36 2.60
CA MET A 52 -5.34 -10.18 2.18
C MET A 52 -4.99 -11.36 3.11
N VAL A 53 -5.94 -11.81 3.93
CA VAL A 53 -5.73 -12.90 4.90
C VAL A 53 -5.51 -14.25 4.22
N ASP A 54 -6.08 -14.44 3.03
CA ASP A 54 -6.04 -15.65 2.22
C ASP A 54 -4.69 -15.87 1.53
N ILE A 55 -3.93 -14.79 1.31
CA ILE A 55 -2.62 -14.81 0.64
C ILE A 55 -1.44 -14.56 1.59
N ASP A 56 -1.69 -14.27 2.87
CA ASP A 56 -0.66 -14.23 3.90
C ASP A 56 -0.08 -15.64 4.08
N ASN A 57 1.22 -15.78 3.87
CA ASN A 57 1.92 -17.06 4.00
C ASN A 57 2.86 -17.12 5.21
N GLY A 58 2.92 -16.07 6.04
CA GLY A 58 3.79 -16.00 7.21
C GLY A 58 5.28 -15.78 6.89
N PHE A 59 5.68 -15.75 5.62
CA PHE A 59 7.07 -15.60 5.18
C PHE A 59 7.27 -14.38 4.28
N THR A 60 7.00 -14.51 2.98
CA THR A 60 7.24 -13.49 1.96
C THR A 60 6.05 -12.56 1.77
N LYS A 61 4.87 -12.96 2.23
CA LYS A 61 3.63 -12.18 2.16
C LYS A 61 3.05 -12.12 3.55
N ARG A 62 2.93 -10.91 4.11
CA ARG A 62 2.68 -10.70 5.55
C ARG A 62 1.63 -9.63 5.77
N LYS A 63 0.54 -9.99 6.43
CA LYS A 63 -0.43 -9.06 6.99
C LYS A 63 0.11 -8.47 8.29
N GLU A 64 -0.23 -7.21 8.56
CA GLU A 64 0.08 -6.54 9.83
C GLU A 64 1.58 -6.56 10.18
N TYR A 65 2.44 -6.43 9.16
CA TYR A 65 3.89 -6.44 9.34
C TYR A 65 4.36 -5.18 10.09
N VAL A 66 5.21 -5.37 11.09
CA VAL A 66 5.75 -4.30 11.93
C VAL A 66 7.14 -3.91 11.40
N LEU A 67 7.27 -2.65 10.99
CA LEU A 67 8.53 -2.05 10.54
C LEU A 67 9.44 -1.75 11.75
N PRO A 68 10.76 -1.53 11.54
CA PRO A 68 11.70 -1.20 12.62
C PRO A 68 11.32 0.02 13.47
N SER A 69 10.62 1.00 12.90
CA SER A 69 10.09 2.15 13.63
C SER A 69 8.94 1.82 14.60
N GLY A 70 8.45 0.58 14.58
CA GLY A 70 7.26 0.14 15.31
C GLY A 70 5.95 0.46 14.59
N LYS A 71 5.99 1.14 13.44
CA LYS A 71 4.82 1.33 12.57
C LYS A 71 4.39 -0.01 11.98
N ARG A 72 3.10 -0.16 11.75
CA ARG A 72 2.51 -1.37 11.20
C ARG A 72 1.83 -1.08 9.87
N VAL A 73 2.26 -1.78 8.83
CA VAL A 73 1.62 -1.74 7.51
C VAL A 73 0.46 -2.73 7.48
N ASP A 74 -0.56 -2.48 6.66
CA ASP A 74 -1.67 -3.43 6.53
C ASP A 74 -1.21 -4.74 5.90
N PHE A 75 -0.40 -4.66 4.84
CA PHE A 75 0.19 -5.83 4.19
C PHE A 75 1.49 -5.49 3.47
N ILE A 76 2.41 -6.45 3.40
CA ILE A 76 3.66 -6.35 2.64
C ILE A 76 3.92 -7.65 1.87
N ASP A 77 4.30 -7.49 0.60
CA ASP A 77 4.73 -8.56 -0.29
C ASP A 77 6.20 -8.33 -0.66
N PHE A 78 7.08 -9.16 -0.12
CA PHE A 78 8.53 -9.11 -0.37
C PHE A 78 8.90 -9.66 -1.75
N GLU A 79 8.08 -10.54 -2.35
CA GLU A 79 8.34 -11.07 -3.70
C GLU A 79 8.09 -10.00 -4.75
N SER A 80 6.95 -9.30 -4.65
CA SER A 80 6.61 -8.21 -5.57
C SER A 80 7.18 -6.86 -5.16
N LYS A 81 7.89 -6.78 -4.02
CA LYS A 81 8.36 -5.54 -3.39
C LYS A 81 7.25 -4.49 -3.29
N THR A 82 6.10 -4.87 -2.76
CA THR A 82 4.93 -3.98 -2.66
C THR A 82 4.43 -3.87 -1.22
N VAL A 83 4.21 -2.65 -0.77
CA VAL A 83 3.53 -2.36 0.51
C VAL A 83 2.12 -1.83 0.24
N TYR A 84 1.17 -2.33 0.99
CA TYR A 84 -0.24 -2.03 0.82
C TYR A 84 -0.80 -1.33 2.07
N GLU A 85 -1.72 -0.41 1.83
CA GLU A 85 -2.56 0.24 2.85
C GLU A 85 -4.01 0.16 2.39
N LEU A 86 -4.92 -0.17 3.29
CA LEU A 86 -6.35 -0.20 3.04
C LEU A 86 -7.03 0.98 3.75
N LYS A 87 -7.92 1.69 3.05
CA LYS A 87 -8.70 2.79 3.63
C LYS A 87 -10.18 2.74 3.23
N PRO A 88 -11.10 3.29 4.04
CA PRO A 88 -12.43 3.61 3.53
C PRO A 88 -12.33 4.45 2.26
N HIS A 89 -13.20 4.22 1.28
CA HIS A 89 -13.31 5.07 0.08
C HIS A 89 -13.84 6.46 0.45
N ASN A 90 -12.94 7.31 0.95
CA ASN A 90 -13.23 8.64 1.46
C ASN A 90 -12.01 9.55 1.20
N PRO A 91 -12.17 10.75 0.62
CA PRO A 91 -11.04 11.62 0.27
C PRO A 91 -10.06 11.89 1.41
N ASN A 92 -10.56 12.09 2.63
CA ASN A 92 -9.71 12.36 3.79
C ASN A 92 -8.91 11.12 4.20
N GLN A 93 -9.50 9.93 4.10
CA GLN A 93 -8.84 8.67 4.44
C GLN A 93 -7.82 8.28 3.38
N ILE A 94 -8.16 8.50 2.10
CA ILE A 94 -7.23 8.31 0.98
C ILE A 94 -5.99 9.19 1.18
N ASN A 95 -6.16 10.49 1.46
CA ASN A 95 -5.04 11.38 1.72
C ASN A 95 -4.18 10.93 2.92
N LYS A 96 -4.80 10.43 4.00
CA LYS A 96 -4.07 9.85 5.15
C LYS A 96 -3.28 8.60 4.75
N GLY A 97 -3.89 7.70 4.01
CA GLY A 97 -3.24 6.48 3.52
C GLY A 97 -2.05 6.78 2.61
N THR A 98 -2.18 7.72 1.68
CA THR A 98 -1.06 8.17 0.83
C THR A 98 0.12 8.70 1.65
N LYS A 99 -0.13 9.47 2.72
CA LYS A 99 0.93 9.96 3.61
C LYS A 99 1.58 8.83 4.40
N GLN A 100 0.80 7.85 4.87
CA GLN A 100 1.33 6.67 5.54
C GLN A 100 2.23 5.86 4.60
N LEU A 101 1.76 5.56 3.39
CA LEU A 101 2.52 4.84 2.37
C LEU A 101 3.83 5.54 2.02
N ALA A 102 3.84 6.87 1.88
CA ALA A 102 5.08 7.61 1.64
C ALA A 102 6.11 7.40 2.76
N GLY A 103 5.66 7.44 4.02
CA GLY A 103 6.53 7.19 5.17
C GLY A 103 6.99 5.72 5.26
N TYR A 104 6.11 4.77 4.96
CA TYR A 104 6.47 3.34 4.95
C TYR A 104 7.46 3.03 3.84
N LEU A 105 7.23 3.56 2.63
CA LEU A 105 8.11 3.35 1.48
C LEU A 105 9.53 3.81 1.80
N GLN A 106 9.69 5.02 2.35
CA GLN A 106 10.99 5.54 2.73
C GLN A 106 11.73 4.62 3.72
N GLU A 107 11.02 4.15 4.75
CA GLU A 107 11.59 3.26 5.75
C GLU A 107 11.93 1.88 5.19
N ILE A 108 11.02 1.30 4.40
CA ILE A 108 11.19 0.01 3.73
C ILE A 108 12.39 0.06 2.79
N GLU A 109 12.55 1.09 1.97
CA GLU A 109 13.70 1.22 1.07
C GLU A 109 15.01 1.43 1.83
N THR A 110 14.97 2.10 2.99
CA THR A 110 16.14 2.23 3.86
C THR A 110 16.59 0.88 4.43
N VAL A 111 15.64 -0.01 4.76
CA VAL A 111 15.91 -1.28 5.45
C VAL A 111 16.19 -2.42 4.47
N PHE A 112 15.45 -2.49 3.37
CA PHE A 112 15.45 -3.62 2.43
C PHE A 112 16.03 -3.27 1.05
N GLY A 113 16.46 -2.03 0.85
CA GLY A 113 16.95 -1.52 -0.43
C GLY A 113 15.85 -1.03 -1.36
N GLU A 114 16.23 -0.34 -2.43
CA GLU A 114 15.33 0.34 -3.36
C GLU A 114 14.44 -0.61 -4.21
N GLY A 115 13.48 0.01 -4.89
CA GLY A 115 12.64 -0.65 -5.91
C GLY A 115 11.30 -1.13 -5.36
N TRP A 116 10.83 -0.51 -4.29
CA TRP A 116 9.54 -0.82 -3.69
C TRP A 116 8.42 0.01 -4.31
N SER A 117 7.23 -0.56 -4.34
CA SER A 117 6.01 0.09 -4.79
C SER A 117 4.99 0.17 -3.66
N THR A 118 4.06 1.13 -3.79
CA THR A 118 2.97 1.31 -2.82
C THR A 118 1.63 1.14 -3.50
N VAL A 119 0.67 0.54 -2.81
CA VAL A 119 -0.71 0.40 -3.26
C VAL A 119 -1.65 0.86 -2.15
N LEU A 120 -2.56 1.77 -2.49
CA LEU A 120 -3.60 2.24 -1.58
C LEU A 120 -4.94 1.67 -2.04
N ASP A 121 -5.35 0.55 -1.46
CA ASP A 121 -6.67 -0.01 -1.73
C ASP A 121 -7.75 0.76 -0.96
N THR A 122 -8.98 0.70 -1.47
CA THR A 122 -10.14 1.24 -0.76
C THR A 122 -11.22 0.20 -0.56
N TYR A 123 -12.13 0.42 0.39
CA TYR A 123 -13.35 -0.36 0.55
C TYR A 123 -14.56 0.54 0.74
#